data_AF-X5EQ08-F1
#
_entry.id   AF-X5EQ08-F1
#
_cell.length_a   1.000
_cell.length_b   1.000
_cell.length_c   1.000
_cell.angle_alpha   90.00
_cell.angle_beta   90.00
_cell.angle_gamma   90.00
#
_symmetry.space_group_name_H-M   'P 1'
#
loop_
_entity.id
_entity.type
_entity.pdbx_description
1 polymer ?
#
loop_
_entity_poly.entity_id
_entity_poly.type
_entity_poly.pdbx_seq_one_letter_code
_entity_poly.pdbx_strand_id
1 'polypeptide(L)'
;MNYAKEINALNNSLSDLKGDINVSFEFFPPKNEQMETMLWDSIHRLQTLHPKFVSVTYGANSGERDRTHGIVKRIKQETGLEAAPHLTGIDASPDELRQIAKDYWDSGIRRIVALRGDEPPGYEKKPFYAEDLVKLLRSVADFDISVAAYPEVHPEAKSAQADLINLKRKIDAGANHVITQFFFDVERYLRFRDRCVMLGIDVEIVPGILPVTNFKQLGKMAQVTNVKIPSWLSQMYEGLDDDQGTRNLVAASIAIDMVKVLSREGVKDFHFYTLNRSELTYAICHILGVRP
;
A
#
# COMPACT_ATOMS: atom_id res chain seq x y z
N MET A 1 -2.74 22.73 -27.12
CA MET A 1 -1.82 22.29 -26.04
C MET A 1 -0.58 21.69 -26.69
N ASN A 2 0.61 21.95 -26.16
CA ASN A 2 1.86 21.41 -26.69
C ASN A 2 2.45 20.48 -25.61
N TYR A 3 2.39 19.17 -25.85
CA TYR A 3 2.82 18.15 -24.89
C TYR A 3 4.27 18.33 -24.42
N ALA A 4 5.17 18.86 -25.26
CA ALA A 4 6.55 19.14 -24.85
C ALA A 4 6.63 20.24 -23.76
N LYS A 5 5.75 21.24 -23.84
CA LYS A 5 5.66 22.29 -22.80
C LYS A 5 5.09 21.71 -21.50
N GLU A 6 4.11 20.82 -21.58
CA GLU A 6 3.51 20.16 -20.41
C GLU A 6 4.51 19.25 -19.70
N ILE A 7 5.29 18.46 -20.45
CA ILE A 7 6.36 17.64 -19.89
C ILE A 7 7.42 18.50 -19.20
N ASN A 8 7.84 19.61 -19.81
CA ASN A 8 8.79 20.53 -19.18
C ASN A 8 8.23 21.15 -17.90
N ALA A 9 6.95 21.55 -17.91
CA ALA A 9 6.29 22.08 -16.72
C ALA A 9 6.21 21.04 -15.59
N LEU A 10 5.88 19.78 -15.94
CA LEU A 10 5.83 18.67 -14.99
C LEU A 10 7.22 18.39 -14.41
N ASN A 11 8.25 18.31 -15.25
CA ASN A 11 9.62 18.07 -14.82
C ASN A 11 10.15 19.17 -13.90
N ASN A 12 9.92 20.44 -14.25
CA ASN A 12 10.34 21.58 -13.43
C ASN A 12 9.61 21.60 -12.08
N SER A 13 8.34 21.20 -12.04
CA SER A 13 7.61 21.14 -10.77
C SER A 13 8.18 20.13 -9.77
N LEU A 14 8.86 19.10 -10.25
CA LEU A 14 9.50 18.09 -9.40
C LEU A 14 10.85 18.56 -8.87
N SER A 15 11.62 19.32 -9.67
CA SER A 15 12.87 19.92 -9.18
C SER A 15 12.62 20.93 -8.05
N ASP A 16 11.40 21.47 -7.98
CA ASP A 16 10.98 22.39 -6.94
C ASP A 16 10.46 21.68 -5.67
N LEU A 17 10.36 20.34 -5.65
CA LEU A 17 9.99 19.58 -4.45
C LEU A 17 11.09 19.73 -3.39
N LYS A 18 10.83 20.55 -2.36
CA LYS A 18 11.76 20.86 -1.27
C LYS A 18 11.79 19.79 -0.16
N GLY A 19 11.82 18.50 -0.54
CA GLY A 19 11.79 17.41 0.45
C GLY A 19 10.45 17.24 1.18
N ASP A 20 9.36 17.77 0.62
CA ASP A 20 8.01 17.71 1.19
C ASP A 20 7.25 16.40 0.88
N ILE A 21 7.95 15.36 0.43
CA ILE A 21 7.36 14.07 0.06
C ILE A 21 7.64 13.04 1.16
N ASN A 22 6.58 12.46 1.70
CA ASN A 22 6.65 11.32 2.59
C ASN A 22 6.51 10.01 1.80
N VAL A 23 7.26 9.00 2.19
CA VAL A 23 7.15 7.65 1.62
C VAL A 23 6.97 6.60 2.70
N SER A 24 6.30 5.52 2.34
CA SER A 24 6.19 4.31 3.14
C SER A 24 6.33 3.08 2.25
N PHE A 25 6.82 1.98 2.82
CA PHE A 25 7.17 0.78 2.06
C PHE A 25 6.48 -0.45 2.63
N GLU A 26 5.81 -1.21 1.78
CA GLU A 26 5.21 -2.50 2.15
C GLU A 26 6.10 -3.66 1.75
N PHE A 27 6.29 -4.57 2.71
CA PHE A 27 6.99 -5.83 2.59
C PHE A 27 6.05 -6.98 2.94
N PHE A 28 6.45 -8.20 2.63
CA PHE A 28 5.71 -9.40 3.00
C PHE A 28 6.64 -10.47 3.61
N PRO A 29 6.12 -11.36 4.48
CA PRO A 29 6.93 -12.41 5.09
C PRO A 29 7.62 -13.32 4.06
N PRO A 30 8.94 -13.54 4.14
CA PRO A 30 9.63 -14.40 3.20
C PRO A 30 9.22 -15.86 3.41
N LYS A 31 9.25 -16.65 2.33
CA LYS A 31 8.87 -18.07 2.32
C LYS A 31 10.08 -19.01 2.32
N ASN A 32 11.28 -18.47 2.12
CA ASN A 32 12.54 -19.19 2.08
C ASN A 32 13.71 -18.23 2.36
N GLU A 33 14.90 -18.79 2.57
CA GLU A 33 16.12 -18.04 2.90
C GLU A 33 16.51 -17.00 1.84
N GLN A 34 16.37 -17.33 0.55
CA GLN A 34 16.70 -16.40 -0.54
C GLN A 34 15.82 -15.14 -0.49
N MET A 35 14.53 -15.33 -0.22
CA MET A 35 13.58 -14.22 -0.05
C MET A 35 13.81 -13.45 1.24
N GLU A 36 14.32 -14.10 2.28
CA GLU A 36 14.70 -13.43 3.53
C GLU A 36 15.89 -12.51 3.30
N THR A 37 16.95 -12.97 2.63
CA THR A 37 18.08 -12.11 2.24
C THR A 37 17.60 -10.93 1.40
N MET A 38 16.78 -11.18 0.37
CA MET A 38 16.22 -10.12 -0.49
C MET A 38 15.39 -9.09 0.29
N LEU A 39 14.61 -9.54 1.28
CA LEU A 39 13.85 -8.68 2.17
C LEU A 39 14.77 -7.76 2.99
N TRP A 40 15.78 -8.31 3.67
CA TRP A 40 16.67 -7.54 4.53
C TRP A 40 17.58 -6.59 3.75
N ASP A 41 18.10 -7.01 2.59
CA ASP A 41 18.83 -6.13 1.69
C ASP A 41 17.96 -4.95 1.25
N SER A 42 16.69 -5.21 0.98
CA SER A 42 15.75 -4.17 0.57
C SER A 42 15.37 -3.22 1.72
N ILE A 43 15.16 -3.73 2.93
CA ILE A 43 14.93 -2.92 4.12
C ILE A 43 16.14 -2.02 4.38
N HIS A 44 17.36 -2.59 4.39
CA HIS A 44 18.58 -1.81 4.65
C HIS A 44 18.89 -0.77 3.59
N ARG A 45 18.49 -1.02 2.34
CA ARG A 45 18.61 -0.02 1.28
C ARG A 45 17.56 1.08 1.45
N LEU A 46 16.30 0.71 1.66
CA LEU A 46 15.18 1.66 1.71
C LEU A 46 15.12 2.47 3.01
N GLN A 47 15.68 1.98 4.13
CA GLN A 47 15.75 2.75 5.39
C GLN A 47 16.53 4.07 5.22
N THR A 48 17.50 4.11 4.29
CA THR A 48 18.30 5.32 4.02
C THR A 48 17.48 6.46 3.43
N LEU A 49 16.25 6.18 2.99
CA LEU A 49 15.30 7.17 2.49
C LEU A 49 14.40 7.74 3.60
N HIS A 50 14.65 7.37 4.86
CA HIS A 50 13.91 7.83 6.04
C HIS A 50 12.38 7.75 5.89
N PRO A 51 11.81 6.57 5.57
CA PRO A 51 10.38 6.44 5.38
C PRO A 51 9.61 6.79 6.65
N LYS A 52 8.40 7.33 6.49
CA LYS A 52 7.47 7.64 7.59
C LYS A 52 7.12 6.39 8.40
N PHE A 53 6.94 5.28 7.71
CA PHE A 53 6.82 3.94 8.29
C PHE A 53 7.07 2.88 7.22
N VAL A 54 7.25 1.64 7.65
CA VAL A 54 7.16 0.46 6.78
C VAL A 54 6.05 -0.45 7.27
N SER A 55 5.45 -1.23 6.38
CA SER A 55 4.43 -2.22 6.75
C SER A 55 4.82 -3.62 6.32
N VAL A 56 4.34 -4.61 7.07
CA VAL A 56 4.53 -6.03 6.76
C VAL A 56 3.15 -6.66 6.60
N THR A 57 2.91 -7.24 5.43
CA THR A 57 1.63 -7.87 5.12
C THR A 57 1.35 -9.08 6.00
N TYR A 58 0.07 -9.41 6.09
CA TYR A 58 -0.45 -10.59 6.76
C TYR A 58 -1.25 -11.40 5.75
N GLY A 59 -0.82 -12.64 5.50
CA GLY A 59 -1.63 -13.56 4.72
C GLY A 59 -2.79 -14.08 5.56
N ALA A 60 -4.01 -13.60 5.33
CA ALA A 60 -5.20 -14.23 5.90
C ALA A 60 -5.18 -15.73 5.56
N ASN A 61 -5.47 -16.59 6.54
CA ASN A 61 -5.52 -18.05 6.38
C ASN A 61 -4.17 -18.76 6.09
N SER A 62 -3.05 -18.06 6.21
CA SER A 62 -1.72 -18.64 5.91
C SER A 62 -1.02 -19.25 7.14
N GLY A 63 -1.53 -18.99 8.35
CA GLY A 63 -0.84 -19.34 9.60
C GLY A 63 0.45 -18.51 9.83
N GLU A 64 0.68 -17.45 9.05
CA GLU A 64 1.91 -16.65 9.05
C GLU A 64 1.92 -15.50 10.06
N ARG A 65 1.07 -15.55 11.09
CA ARG A 65 0.96 -14.50 12.11
C ARG A 65 2.27 -14.26 12.83
N ASP A 66 2.88 -15.35 13.29
CA ASP A 66 4.13 -15.30 14.06
C ASP A 66 5.27 -14.78 13.19
N ARG A 67 5.26 -15.10 11.89
CA ARG A 67 6.24 -14.56 10.93
C ARG A 67 6.10 -13.05 10.76
N THR A 68 4.86 -12.56 10.61
CA THR A 68 4.59 -11.12 10.49
C THR A 68 5.05 -10.38 11.74
N HIS A 69 4.67 -10.86 12.93
CA HIS A 69 5.08 -10.26 14.21
C HIS A 69 6.61 -10.27 14.39
N GLY A 70 7.26 -11.39 14.09
CA GLY A 70 8.72 -11.52 14.18
C GLY A 70 9.45 -10.51 13.29
N ILE A 71 9.01 -10.35 12.03
CA ILE A 71 9.63 -9.40 11.09
C ILE A 71 9.42 -7.96 11.55
N VAL A 72 8.20 -7.57 11.95
CA VAL A 72 7.92 -6.21 12.42
C VAL A 72 8.78 -5.85 13.64
N LYS A 73 8.90 -6.78 14.60
CA LYS A 73 9.75 -6.59 15.78
C LYS A 73 11.21 -6.45 15.40
N ARG A 74 11.70 -7.30 14.48
CA ARG A 74 13.09 -7.29 14.02
C ARG A 74 13.43 -6.02 13.23
N ILE A 75 12.53 -5.54 12.35
CA ILE A 75 12.69 -4.25 11.66
C ILE A 75 12.89 -3.13 12.68
N LYS A 76 12.00 -3.04 13.67
CA LYS A 76 12.09 -2.01 14.72
C LYS A 76 13.40 -2.10 15.50
N GLN A 77 13.85 -3.31 15.84
CA GLN A 77 15.08 -3.54 16.60
C GLN A 77 16.35 -3.24 15.81
N GLU A 78 16.42 -3.63 14.53
CA GLU A 78 17.62 -3.50 13.69
C GLU A 78 17.75 -2.13 13.03
N THR A 79 16.63 -1.47 12.72
CA THR A 79 16.61 -0.23 11.92
C THR A 79 16.11 1.00 12.69
N GLY A 80 15.38 0.79 13.80
CA GLY A 80 14.68 1.87 14.50
C GLY A 80 13.47 2.45 13.76
N LEU A 81 13.15 1.96 12.55
CA LEU A 81 11.99 2.42 11.78
C LEU A 81 10.67 2.09 12.49
N GLU A 82 9.68 2.95 12.29
CA GLU A 82 8.30 2.64 12.64
C GLU A 82 7.77 1.52 11.71
N ALA A 83 7.46 0.36 12.29
CA ALA A 83 7.00 -0.81 11.55
C ALA A 83 5.55 -1.13 11.93
N ALA A 84 4.67 -1.22 10.94
CA ALA A 84 3.25 -1.48 11.09
C ALA A 84 2.88 -2.89 10.58
N PRO A 85 2.43 -3.82 11.44
CA PRO A 85 1.85 -5.06 10.96
C PRO A 85 0.53 -4.77 10.26
N HIS A 86 0.27 -5.49 9.18
CA HIS A 86 -1.10 -5.72 8.74
C HIS A 86 -1.78 -6.68 9.70
N LEU A 87 -3.04 -6.40 10.03
CA LEU A 87 -3.87 -7.28 10.83
C LEU A 87 -5.22 -7.47 10.15
N THR A 88 -5.61 -8.73 9.93
CA THR A 88 -6.91 -9.08 9.36
C THR A 88 -7.84 -9.59 10.44
N GLY A 89 -9.13 -9.24 10.37
CA GLY A 89 -10.13 -9.70 11.32
C GLY A 89 -10.76 -11.06 10.98
N ILE A 90 -10.70 -11.49 9.72
CA ILE A 90 -11.53 -12.60 9.21
C ILE A 90 -11.19 -13.98 9.80
N ASP A 91 -9.95 -14.18 10.20
CA ASP A 91 -9.40 -15.47 10.62
C ASP A 91 -9.20 -15.59 12.14
N ALA A 92 -9.61 -14.59 12.93
CA ALA A 92 -9.53 -14.59 14.39
C ALA A 92 -10.83 -14.18 15.06
N SER A 93 -11.05 -14.65 16.28
CA SER A 93 -12.11 -14.18 17.16
C SER A 93 -11.80 -12.78 17.71
N PRO A 94 -12.82 -12.01 18.14
CA PRO A 94 -12.58 -10.71 18.78
C PRO A 94 -11.66 -10.77 19.99
N ASP A 95 -11.69 -11.83 20.80
CA ASP A 95 -10.83 -11.95 21.98
C ASP A 95 -9.37 -12.21 21.60
N GLU A 96 -9.11 -13.04 20.58
CA GLU A 96 -7.77 -13.21 20.02
C GLU A 96 -7.24 -11.90 19.45
N LEU A 97 -8.06 -11.17 18.68
CA LEU A 97 -7.68 -9.86 18.11
C LEU A 97 -7.34 -8.85 19.21
N ARG A 98 -8.08 -8.83 20.32
CA ARG A 98 -7.77 -7.96 21.47
C ARG A 98 -6.45 -8.34 22.12
N GLN A 99 -6.19 -9.63 22.27
CA GLN A 99 -4.92 -10.08 22.85
C GLN A 99 -3.74 -9.69 21.96
N ILE A 100 -3.84 -9.93 20.65
CA ILE A 100 -2.81 -9.54 19.67
C ILE A 100 -2.57 -8.03 19.69
N ALA A 101 -3.65 -7.24 19.73
CA ALA A 101 -3.54 -5.78 19.83
C ALA A 101 -2.82 -5.36 21.12
N LYS A 102 -3.15 -5.95 22.27
CA LYS A 102 -2.43 -5.69 23.53
C LYS A 102 -0.95 -6.05 23.41
N ASP A 103 -0.63 -7.21 22.85
CA ASP A 103 0.77 -7.66 22.68
C ASP A 103 1.56 -6.72 21.74
N TYR A 104 0.94 -6.24 20.66
CA TYR A 104 1.53 -5.20 19.81
C TYR A 104 1.76 -3.90 20.58
N TRP A 105 0.76 -3.44 21.34
CA TRP A 105 0.89 -2.23 22.15
C TRP A 105 2.01 -2.37 23.20
N ASP A 106 2.08 -3.48 23.92
CA ASP A 106 3.06 -3.70 24.98
C ASP A 106 4.48 -3.87 24.42
N SER A 107 4.62 -4.37 23.19
CA SER A 107 5.89 -4.39 22.44
C SER A 107 6.25 -3.05 21.76
N GLY A 108 5.41 -2.02 21.95
CA GLY A 108 5.62 -0.67 21.46
C GLY A 108 5.33 -0.49 19.97
N ILE A 109 4.61 -1.42 19.33
CA ILE A 109 4.05 -1.23 18.00
C ILE A 109 2.79 -0.38 18.17
N ARG A 110 2.81 0.83 17.60
CA ARG A 110 1.74 1.83 17.76
C ARG A 110 0.92 2.06 16.49
N ARG A 111 1.42 1.58 15.34
CA ARG A 111 0.73 1.69 14.05
C ARG A 111 0.30 0.32 13.55
N ILE A 112 -0.93 0.21 13.04
CA ILE A 112 -1.49 -1.02 12.46
C ILE A 112 -2.18 -0.70 11.13
N VAL A 113 -2.02 -1.57 10.14
CA VAL A 113 -2.86 -1.56 8.93
C VAL A 113 -4.03 -2.52 9.15
N ALA A 114 -5.21 -1.99 9.43
CA ALA A 114 -6.40 -2.75 9.78
C ALA A 114 -7.18 -3.15 8.53
N LEU A 115 -7.30 -4.46 8.30
CA LEU A 115 -7.92 -5.05 7.12
C LEU A 115 -9.01 -6.04 7.53
N ARG A 116 -9.95 -6.30 6.61
CA ARG A 116 -10.88 -7.42 6.79
C ARG A 116 -10.11 -8.73 6.63
N GLY A 117 -9.40 -8.86 5.52
CA GLY A 117 -8.85 -10.12 5.01
C GLY A 117 -9.75 -10.73 3.94
N ASP A 118 -9.16 -11.61 3.13
CA ASP A 118 -9.86 -12.33 2.06
C ASP A 118 -10.58 -13.55 2.65
N GLU A 119 -11.80 -13.81 2.16
CA GLU A 119 -12.60 -14.96 2.56
C GLU A 119 -11.94 -16.27 2.08
N PRO A 120 -11.59 -17.21 2.98
CA PRO A 120 -11.16 -18.53 2.55
C PRO A 120 -12.32 -19.28 1.87
N PRO A 121 -12.03 -20.24 0.97
CA PRO A 121 -13.07 -21.09 0.40
C PRO A 121 -13.90 -21.77 1.50
N GLY A 122 -15.23 -21.64 1.43
CA GLY A 122 -16.16 -22.22 2.41
C GLY A 122 -16.29 -21.44 3.73
N TYR A 123 -16.02 -20.13 3.73
CA TYR A 123 -16.18 -19.30 4.92
C TYR A 123 -17.64 -19.22 5.40
N GLU A 124 -17.94 -19.82 6.56
CA GLU A 124 -19.29 -19.83 7.17
C GLU A 124 -19.42 -18.89 8.38
N LYS A 125 -18.38 -18.14 8.76
CA LYS A 125 -18.41 -17.29 9.95
C LYS A 125 -19.29 -16.05 9.75
N LYS A 126 -19.71 -15.45 10.88
CA LYS A 126 -20.44 -14.18 10.92
C LYS A 126 -19.67 -13.08 10.18
N PRO A 127 -20.37 -12.16 9.49
CA PRO A 127 -19.71 -11.05 8.80
C PRO A 127 -18.95 -10.19 9.80
N PHE A 128 -17.63 -10.12 9.62
CA PHE A 128 -16.72 -9.22 10.34
C PHE A 128 -16.08 -8.32 9.29
N TYR A 129 -16.25 -7.00 9.42
CA TYR A 129 -15.72 -6.03 8.48
C TYR A 129 -14.49 -5.32 9.07
N ALA A 130 -13.73 -4.65 8.21
CA ALA A 130 -12.57 -3.87 8.66
C ALA A 130 -12.98 -2.75 9.66
N GLU A 131 -14.18 -2.19 9.55
CA GLU A 131 -14.72 -1.23 10.55
C GLU A 131 -14.76 -1.84 11.96
N ASP A 132 -15.16 -3.10 12.09
CA ASP A 132 -15.22 -3.79 13.37
C ASP A 132 -13.82 -3.97 13.97
N LEU A 133 -12.81 -4.23 13.13
CA LEU A 133 -11.41 -4.27 13.56
C LEU A 133 -10.95 -2.90 14.06
N VAL A 134 -11.26 -1.81 13.34
CA VAL A 134 -10.87 -0.46 13.76
C VAL A 134 -11.44 -0.15 15.15
N LYS A 135 -12.74 -0.40 15.36
CA LYS A 135 -13.39 -0.18 16.68
C LYS A 135 -12.74 -1.03 17.77
N LEU A 136 -12.43 -2.29 17.46
CA LEU A 136 -11.77 -3.18 18.40
C LEU A 136 -10.39 -2.67 18.78
N LEU A 137 -9.56 -2.30 17.81
CA LEU A 137 -8.22 -1.74 18.05
C LEU A 137 -8.29 -0.47 18.90
N ARG A 138 -9.20 0.46 18.56
CA ARG A 138 -9.44 1.69 19.34
C ARG A 138 -9.91 1.43 20.77
N SER A 139 -10.66 0.35 21.01
CA SER A 139 -11.07 -0.04 22.37
C SER A 139 -9.93 -0.60 23.22
N VAL A 140 -8.85 -1.06 22.58
CA VAL A 140 -7.67 -1.62 23.26
C VAL A 140 -6.68 -0.50 23.61
N ALA A 141 -6.34 0.34 22.64
CA ALA A 141 -5.41 1.45 22.83
C ALA A 141 -5.50 2.50 21.72
N ASP A 142 -4.79 3.61 21.89
CA ASP A 142 -4.74 4.72 20.95
C ASP A 142 -3.77 4.46 19.77
N PHE A 143 -4.09 3.46 18.94
CA PHE A 143 -3.31 3.11 17.76
C PHE A 143 -3.38 4.17 16.65
N ASP A 144 -2.30 4.32 15.89
CA ASP A 144 -2.34 4.92 14.56
C ASP A 144 -2.80 3.87 13.54
N ILE A 145 -3.99 4.04 12.96
CA ILE A 145 -4.66 3.01 12.17
C ILE A 145 -4.76 3.44 10.71
N SER A 146 -4.15 2.67 9.82
CA SER A 146 -4.37 2.76 8.38
C SER A 146 -5.43 1.77 7.92
N VAL A 147 -6.26 2.13 6.94
CA VAL A 147 -7.23 1.24 6.30
C VAL A 147 -7.11 1.26 4.77
N ALA A 148 -7.50 0.17 4.12
CA ALA A 148 -7.50 0.08 2.67
C ALA A 148 -8.59 0.93 2.00
N ALA A 149 -8.33 1.44 0.80
CA ALA A 149 -9.33 2.05 -0.09
C ALA A 149 -9.20 1.51 -1.51
N TYR A 150 -10.28 1.59 -2.28
CA TYR A 150 -10.34 1.01 -3.62
C TYR A 150 -10.81 2.08 -4.62
N PRO A 151 -9.89 2.77 -5.31
CA PRO A 151 -10.25 3.77 -6.32
C PRO A 151 -11.16 3.19 -7.43
N GLU A 152 -11.05 1.88 -7.66
CA GLU A 152 -11.82 1.14 -8.66
C GLU A 152 -12.92 0.24 -8.06
N VAL A 153 -13.30 0.50 -6.81
CA VAL A 153 -14.34 -0.23 -6.05
C VAL A 153 -13.90 -1.65 -5.67
N HIS A 154 -14.06 -1.99 -4.39
CA HIS A 154 -13.82 -3.35 -3.91
C HIS A 154 -14.68 -4.36 -4.69
N PRO A 155 -14.13 -5.50 -5.16
CA PRO A 155 -14.84 -6.46 -6.00
C PRO A 155 -16.19 -6.95 -5.45
N GLU A 156 -16.27 -7.12 -4.13
CA GLU A 156 -17.48 -7.58 -3.42
C GLU A 156 -18.46 -6.45 -3.04
N ALA A 157 -18.13 -5.18 -3.33
CA ALA A 157 -19.01 -4.08 -2.98
C ALA A 157 -20.25 -4.04 -3.88
N LYS A 158 -21.41 -3.78 -3.26
CA LYS A 158 -22.70 -3.70 -3.98
C LYS A 158 -22.75 -2.55 -4.99
N SER A 159 -22.00 -1.49 -4.75
CA SER A 159 -21.87 -0.33 -5.63
C SER A 159 -20.69 0.54 -5.24
N ALA A 160 -20.25 1.42 -6.14
CA ALA A 160 -19.22 2.43 -5.87
C ALA A 160 -19.60 3.40 -4.74
N GLN A 161 -20.90 3.60 -4.49
CA GLN A 161 -21.38 4.44 -3.38
C GLN A 161 -21.32 3.67 -2.06
N ALA A 162 -21.70 2.39 -2.07
CA ALA A 162 -21.65 1.55 -0.88
C ALA A 162 -20.22 1.37 -0.36
N ASP A 163 -19.25 1.17 -1.27
CA ASP A 163 -17.84 1.03 -0.90
C ASP A 163 -17.24 2.33 -0.31
N LEU A 164 -17.63 3.47 -0.86
CA LEU A 164 -17.19 4.76 -0.37
C LEU A 164 -17.80 5.10 1.00
N ILE A 165 -19.08 4.76 1.23
CA ILE A 165 -19.71 4.84 2.55
C ILE A 165 -19.00 3.89 3.54
N ASN A 166 -18.62 2.70 3.10
CA ASN A 166 -17.85 1.76 3.92
C ASN A 166 -16.46 2.33 4.30
N LEU A 167 -15.78 3.03 3.40
CA LEU A 167 -14.56 3.77 3.74
C LEU A 167 -14.82 4.82 4.82
N LYS A 168 -15.86 5.65 4.65
CA LYS A 168 -16.25 6.65 5.65
C LYS A 168 -16.48 6.02 7.03
N ARG A 169 -17.19 4.88 7.09
CA ARG A 169 -17.42 4.16 8.35
C ARG A 169 -16.14 3.74 9.06
N LYS A 170 -15.13 3.28 8.32
CA LYS A 170 -13.81 2.92 8.90
C LYS A 170 -13.10 4.14 9.48
N ILE A 171 -13.22 5.29 8.83
CA ILE A 171 -12.64 6.56 9.31
C ILE A 171 -13.40 7.04 10.55
N ASP A 172 -14.73 7.08 10.50
CA ASP A 172 -15.59 7.46 11.62
C ASP A 172 -15.40 6.52 12.84
N ALA A 173 -15.01 5.26 12.61
CA ALA A 173 -14.63 4.30 13.65
C ALA A 173 -13.27 4.58 14.29
N GLY A 174 -12.44 5.45 13.69
CA GLY A 174 -11.15 5.88 14.21
C GLY A 174 -9.94 5.54 13.34
N ALA A 175 -10.08 5.27 12.03
CA ALA A 175 -8.91 5.19 11.16
C ALA A 175 -8.31 6.58 10.90
N ASN A 176 -6.97 6.68 10.95
CA ASN A 176 -6.22 7.93 10.75
C ASN A 176 -5.81 8.14 9.30
N HIS A 177 -5.47 7.05 8.60
CA HIS A 177 -4.92 7.11 7.25
C HIS A 177 -5.63 6.15 6.32
N VAL A 178 -5.63 6.49 5.04
CA VAL A 178 -6.15 5.62 3.98
C VAL A 178 -5.02 5.30 3.02
N ILE A 179 -4.84 4.02 2.71
CA ILE A 179 -3.91 3.55 1.69
C ILE A 179 -4.73 2.92 0.57
N THR A 180 -4.60 3.42 -0.65
CA THR A 180 -5.34 2.85 -1.78
C THR A 180 -4.71 1.55 -2.25
N GLN A 181 -5.54 0.64 -2.76
CA GLN A 181 -5.10 -0.38 -3.70
C GLN A 181 -4.33 0.27 -4.87
N PHE A 182 -3.42 -0.48 -5.50
CA PHE A 182 -2.73 0.01 -6.70
C PHE A 182 -3.70 0.27 -7.85
N PHE A 183 -3.31 1.15 -8.75
CA PHE A 183 -4.05 1.54 -9.94
C PHE A 183 -3.05 1.88 -11.05
N PHE A 184 -3.49 1.86 -12.32
CA PHE A 184 -2.66 2.30 -13.47
C PHE A 184 -3.31 3.43 -14.26
N ASP A 185 -4.52 3.83 -13.84
CA ASP A 185 -5.27 4.96 -14.38
C ASP A 185 -5.31 6.05 -13.31
N VAL A 186 -4.41 7.04 -13.43
CA VAL A 186 -4.26 8.13 -12.44
C VAL A 186 -5.57 8.92 -12.29
N GLU A 187 -6.36 9.05 -13.35
CA GLU A 187 -7.64 9.75 -13.31
C GLU A 187 -8.63 9.06 -12.34
N ARG A 188 -8.57 7.73 -12.20
CA ARG A 188 -9.42 6.99 -11.25
C ARG A 188 -9.07 7.34 -9.81
N TYR A 189 -7.79 7.44 -9.49
CA TYR A 189 -7.34 7.91 -8.18
C TYR A 189 -7.81 9.35 -7.92
N LEU A 190 -7.61 10.27 -8.87
CA LEU A 190 -7.98 11.68 -8.68
C LEU A 190 -9.50 11.84 -8.47
N ARG A 191 -10.33 11.19 -9.31
CA ARG A 191 -11.78 11.18 -9.13
C ARG A 191 -12.21 10.54 -7.81
N PHE A 192 -11.53 9.48 -7.39
CA PHE A 192 -11.79 8.84 -6.10
C PHE A 192 -11.49 9.78 -4.93
N ARG A 193 -10.34 10.46 -4.95
CA ARG A 193 -9.96 11.48 -3.96
C ARG A 193 -11.01 12.59 -3.86
N ASP A 194 -11.47 13.12 -4.99
CA ASP A 194 -12.50 14.16 -5.00
C ASP A 194 -13.83 13.67 -4.41
N ARG A 195 -14.22 12.43 -4.72
CA ARG A 195 -15.43 11.81 -4.14
C ARG A 195 -15.32 11.57 -2.63
N CYS A 196 -14.13 11.26 -2.12
CA CYS A 196 -13.88 11.16 -0.68
C CYS A 196 -14.19 12.50 0.00
N VAL A 197 -13.64 13.60 -0.52
CA VAL A 197 -13.89 14.96 0.01
C VAL A 197 -15.38 15.30 0.01
N MET A 198 -16.12 14.96 -1.06
CA MET A 198 -17.57 15.19 -1.14
C MET A 198 -18.40 14.48 -0.05
N LEU A 199 -17.86 13.45 0.60
CA LEU A 199 -18.51 12.74 1.71
C LEU A 199 -17.96 13.11 3.09
N GLY A 200 -17.11 14.14 3.18
CA GLY A 200 -16.47 14.56 4.43
C GLY A 200 -15.46 13.53 4.95
N ILE A 201 -14.74 12.90 4.03
CA ILE A 201 -13.52 12.14 4.35
C ILE A 201 -12.34 13.12 4.24
N ASP A 202 -11.88 13.61 5.39
CA ASP A 202 -10.85 14.66 5.48
C ASP A 202 -9.44 14.10 5.74
N VAL A 203 -9.30 12.78 5.89
CA VAL A 203 -8.00 12.12 6.04
C VAL A 203 -7.26 12.02 4.70
N GLU A 204 -5.93 12.09 4.73
CA GLU A 204 -5.11 11.96 3.54
C GLU A 204 -5.31 10.58 2.88
N ILE A 205 -5.52 10.59 1.56
CA ILE A 205 -5.72 9.38 0.75
C ILE A 205 -4.42 9.03 0.04
N VAL A 206 -3.59 8.19 0.67
CA VAL A 206 -2.26 7.84 0.19
C VAL A 206 -2.36 6.84 -0.99
N PRO A 207 -1.88 7.18 -2.20
CA PRO A 207 -1.86 6.25 -3.31
C PRO A 207 -0.88 5.09 -3.08
N GLY A 208 -1.37 3.87 -3.25
CA GLY A 208 -0.56 2.67 -3.36
C GLY A 208 0.06 2.55 -4.76
N ILE A 209 1.38 2.52 -4.86
CA ILE A 209 2.14 2.44 -6.12
C ILE A 209 2.76 1.05 -6.23
N LEU A 210 2.46 0.34 -7.33
CA LEU A 210 3.03 -0.97 -7.65
C LEU A 210 3.94 -0.86 -8.88
N PRO A 211 5.28 -0.85 -8.71
CA PRO A 211 6.20 -1.00 -9.84
C PRO A 211 6.15 -2.42 -10.42
N VAL A 212 5.71 -2.58 -11.66
CA VAL A 212 5.36 -3.89 -12.26
C VAL A 212 6.57 -4.56 -12.92
N THR A 213 7.32 -5.36 -12.19
CA THR A 213 8.45 -6.14 -12.78
C THR A 213 8.02 -7.45 -13.43
N ASN A 214 6.82 -7.94 -13.11
CA ASN A 214 6.25 -9.18 -13.63
C ASN A 214 4.80 -8.96 -14.06
N PHE A 215 4.58 -8.82 -15.36
CA PHE A 215 3.27 -8.52 -15.93
C PHE A 215 2.26 -9.69 -15.76
N LYS A 216 2.74 -10.95 -15.82
CA LYS A 216 1.88 -12.13 -15.58
C LYS A 216 1.35 -12.15 -14.14
N GLN A 217 2.18 -11.78 -13.17
CA GLN A 217 1.76 -11.66 -11.78
C GLN A 217 0.76 -10.52 -11.61
N LEU A 218 0.98 -9.37 -12.25
CA LEU A 218 0.02 -8.27 -12.27
C LEU A 218 -1.35 -8.74 -12.77
N GLY A 219 -1.41 -9.48 -13.89
CA GLY A 219 -2.67 -9.97 -14.44
C GLY A 219 -3.50 -10.77 -13.42
N LYS A 220 -2.85 -11.61 -12.60
CA LYS A 220 -3.52 -12.36 -11.53
C LYS A 220 -4.00 -11.44 -10.40
N MET A 221 -3.17 -10.49 -9.97
CA MET A 221 -3.54 -9.54 -8.91
C MET A 221 -4.71 -8.65 -9.32
N ALA A 222 -4.69 -8.15 -10.56
CA ALA A 222 -5.74 -7.30 -11.12
C ALA A 222 -7.11 -8.01 -11.19
N GLN A 223 -7.12 -9.30 -11.53
CA GLN A 223 -8.35 -10.10 -11.56
C GLN A 223 -9.01 -10.20 -10.18
N VAL A 224 -8.22 -10.38 -9.11
CA VAL A 224 -8.74 -10.50 -7.74
C VAL A 224 -9.12 -9.15 -7.15
N THR A 225 -8.49 -8.07 -7.59
CA THR A 225 -8.64 -6.72 -7.01
C THR A 225 -9.56 -5.78 -7.78
N ASN A 226 -10.10 -6.21 -8.94
CA ASN A 226 -10.89 -5.38 -9.85
C ASN A 226 -10.13 -4.13 -10.37
N VAL A 227 -8.81 -4.18 -10.42
CA VAL A 227 -7.97 -3.10 -10.97
C VAL A 227 -7.96 -3.17 -12.49
N LYS A 228 -8.23 -2.05 -13.16
CA LYS A 228 -8.21 -1.98 -14.62
C LYS A 228 -6.76 -1.87 -15.11
N ILE A 229 -6.37 -2.78 -16.00
CA ILE A 229 -5.12 -2.70 -16.75
C ILE A 229 -5.41 -1.97 -18.08
N PRO A 230 -4.88 -0.74 -18.31
CA PRO A 230 -5.05 -0.05 -19.58
C PRO A 230 -4.44 -0.85 -20.75
N SER A 231 -5.01 -0.75 -21.95
CA SER A 231 -4.50 -1.49 -23.11
C SER A 231 -3.06 -1.10 -23.48
N TRP A 232 -2.71 0.19 -23.35
CA TRP A 232 -1.35 0.67 -23.57
C TRP A 232 -0.35 0.02 -22.61
N LEU A 233 -0.78 -0.29 -21.38
CA LEU A 233 0.09 -0.92 -20.39
C LEU A 233 0.41 -2.35 -20.82
N SER A 234 -0.59 -3.12 -21.26
CA SER A 234 -0.36 -4.45 -21.81
C SER A 234 0.56 -4.44 -23.03
N GLN A 235 0.38 -3.47 -23.94
CA GLN A 235 1.21 -3.32 -25.13
C GLN A 235 2.68 -3.04 -24.78
N MET A 236 2.95 -2.27 -23.72
CA MET A 236 4.33 -1.98 -23.27
C MET A 236 5.07 -3.22 -22.76
N TYR A 237 4.37 -4.29 -22.38
CA TYR A 237 4.96 -5.54 -21.92
C TYR A 237 4.93 -6.68 -22.94
N GLU A 238 4.37 -6.44 -24.14
CA GLU A 238 4.29 -7.45 -25.19
C GLU A 238 5.68 -7.89 -25.64
N GLY A 239 5.93 -9.20 -25.66
CA GLY A 239 7.22 -9.77 -26.03
C GLY A 239 8.31 -9.72 -24.95
N LEU A 240 8.02 -9.18 -23.76
CA LEU A 240 9.02 -9.04 -22.67
C LEU A 240 9.01 -10.21 -21.67
N ASP A 241 8.43 -11.36 -22.00
CA ASP A 241 8.20 -12.49 -21.08
C ASP A 241 9.48 -13.11 -20.51
N ASP A 242 10.59 -13.05 -21.24
CA ASP A 242 11.89 -13.60 -20.82
C ASP A 242 12.97 -12.52 -20.64
N ASP A 243 12.61 -11.23 -20.78
CA ASP A 243 13.54 -10.10 -20.65
C ASP A 243 13.28 -9.26 -19.38
N GLN A 244 13.86 -9.71 -18.26
CA GLN A 244 13.71 -9.03 -16.98
C GLN A 244 14.32 -7.62 -16.97
N GLY A 245 15.41 -7.40 -17.70
CA GLY A 245 16.10 -6.10 -17.75
C GLY A 245 15.20 -5.03 -18.35
N THR A 246 14.62 -5.33 -19.52
CA THR A 246 13.69 -4.40 -20.19
C THR A 246 12.41 -4.21 -19.39
N ARG A 247 11.84 -5.28 -18.78
CA ARG A 247 10.67 -5.14 -17.89
C ARG A 247 10.92 -4.16 -16.74
N ASN A 248 12.10 -4.18 -16.15
CA ASN A 248 12.44 -3.26 -15.05
C ASN A 248 12.48 -1.80 -15.52
N LEU A 249 13.04 -1.54 -16.71
CA LEU A 249 13.08 -0.19 -17.30
C LEU A 249 11.68 0.32 -17.64
N VAL A 250 10.83 -0.53 -18.23
CA VAL A 250 9.42 -0.22 -18.52
C VAL A 250 8.66 0.08 -17.22
N ALA A 251 8.83 -0.76 -16.20
CA ALA A 251 8.21 -0.57 -14.89
C ALA A 251 8.63 0.77 -14.24
N ALA A 252 9.92 1.09 -14.30
CA ALA A 252 10.45 2.36 -13.80
C ALA A 252 9.82 3.55 -14.52
N SER A 253 9.80 3.54 -15.85
CA SER A 253 9.24 4.63 -16.65
C SER A 253 7.78 4.91 -16.30
N ILE A 254 6.97 3.86 -16.23
CA ILE A 254 5.53 3.98 -15.96
C ILE A 254 5.27 4.48 -14.54
N ALA A 255 5.93 3.88 -13.55
CA ALA A 255 5.76 4.28 -12.15
C ALA A 255 6.26 5.72 -11.92
N ILE A 256 7.36 6.12 -12.55
CA ILE A 256 7.87 7.50 -12.51
C ILE A 256 6.81 8.45 -13.09
N ASP A 257 6.30 8.20 -14.29
CA ASP A 257 5.30 9.09 -14.90
C ASP A 257 4.04 9.23 -14.04
N MET A 258 3.59 8.13 -13.42
CA MET A 258 2.46 8.16 -12.49
C MET A 258 2.73 9.04 -11.26
N VAL A 259 3.83 8.83 -10.54
CA VAL A 259 4.11 9.60 -9.31
C VAL A 259 4.36 11.07 -9.60
N LYS A 260 4.89 11.40 -10.78
CA LYS A 260 5.09 12.78 -11.21
C LYS A 260 3.77 13.52 -11.35
N VAL A 261 2.81 12.90 -12.05
CA VAL A 261 1.46 13.46 -12.21
C VAL A 261 0.78 13.58 -10.85
N LEU A 262 0.81 12.52 -10.02
CA LEU A 262 0.22 12.55 -8.68
C LEU A 262 0.80 13.66 -7.81
N SER A 263 2.13 13.82 -7.81
CA SER A 263 2.80 14.88 -7.06
C SER A 263 2.39 16.27 -7.55
N ARG A 264 2.29 16.47 -8.87
CA ARG A 264 1.82 17.73 -9.45
C ARG A 264 0.37 18.05 -9.09
N GLU A 265 -0.47 17.03 -8.96
CA GLU A 265 -1.86 17.12 -8.49
C GLU A 265 -1.99 17.27 -6.96
N GLY A 266 -0.86 17.48 -6.26
CA GLY A 266 -0.81 17.83 -4.85
C GLY A 266 -0.59 16.67 -3.89
N VAL A 267 -0.39 15.43 -4.37
CA VAL A 267 -0.08 14.29 -3.51
C VAL A 267 1.31 14.44 -2.89
N LYS A 268 1.39 14.30 -1.57
CA LYS A 268 2.65 14.41 -0.81
C LYS A 268 3.06 13.13 -0.08
N ASP A 269 2.16 12.17 0.08
CA ASP A 269 2.45 10.88 0.71
C ASP A 269 2.31 9.77 -0.34
N PHE A 270 3.27 8.85 -0.40
CA PHE A 270 3.22 7.68 -1.30
C PHE A 270 3.46 6.38 -0.52
N HIS A 271 2.72 5.33 -0.88
CA HIS A 271 2.90 4.01 -0.34
C HIS A 271 3.35 3.06 -1.44
N PHE A 272 4.50 2.39 -1.30
CA PHE A 272 5.02 1.51 -2.34
C PHE A 272 4.86 0.03 -1.98
N TYR A 273 4.22 -0.70 -2.87
CA TYR A 273 4.18 -2.16 -2.86
C TYR A 273 5.51 -2.69 -3.42
N THR A 274 6.49 -2.90 -2.54
CA THR A 274 7.87 -3.20 -2.97
C THR A 274 8.05 -4.61 -3.51
N LEU A 275 7.15 -5.52 -3.13
CA LEU A 275 7.31 -6.96 -3.34
C LEU A 275 8.69 -7.47 -2.86
N ASN A 276 9.17 -6.93 -1.73
CA ASN A 276 10.47 -7.20 -1.13
C ASN A 276 11.67 -6.80 -2.00
N ARG A 277 11.50 -5.93 -2.99
CA ARG A 277 12.57 -5.42 -3.86
C ARG A 277 12.71 -3.91 -3.72
N SER A 278 13.95 -3.43 -3.66
CA SER A 278 14.25 -2.04 -3.37
C SER A 278 14.64 -1.19 -4.58
N GLU A 279 15.22 -1.76 -5.64
CA GLU A 279 15.85 -1.02 -6.74
C GLU A 279 14.92 0.00 -7.42
N LEU A 280 13.74 -0.45 -7.87
CA LEU A 280 12.76 0.41 -8.55
C LEU A 280 12.16 1.44 -7.61
N THR A 281 11.73 1.00 -6.43
CA THR A 281 11.17 1.88 -5.39
C THR A 281 12.16 2.99 -5.03
N TYR A 282 13.44 2.65 -4.85
CA TYR A 282 14.51 3.59 -4.55
C TYR A 282 14.69 4.61 -5.67
N ALA A 283 14.72 4.16 -6.94
CA ALA A 283 14.83 5.06 -8.10
C ALA A 283 13.64 6.01 -8.21
N ILE A 284 12.41 5.52 -7.98
CA ILE A 284 11.20 6.34 -8.00
C ILE A 284 11.25 7.40 -6.88
N CYS A 285 11.63 7.00 -5.66
CA CYS A 285 11.83 7.92 -4.54
C CYS A 285 12.86 9.01 -4.85
N HIS A 286 13.99 8.62 -5.46
CA HIS A 286 15.04 9.57 -5.85
C HIS A 286 14.54 10.64 -6.83
N ILE A 287 13.65 10.27 -7.76
CA ILE A 287 13.02 11.21 -8.71
C ILE A 287 12.04 12.15 -8.01
N LEU A 288 11.33 11.67 -6.98
CA LEU A 288 10.48 12.48 -6.10
C LEU A 288 11.28 13.37 -5.13
N GLY A 289 12.61 13.36 -5.21
CA GLY A 289 13.48 14.14 -4.32
C GLY A 289 13.71 13.49 -2.95
N VAL A 290 13.20 12.29 -2.70
CA VAL A 290 13.41 11.52 -1.48
C VAL A 290 14.72 10.74 -1.61
N ARG A 291 15.75 11.20 -0.90
CA ARG A 291 17.15 10.76 -1.02
C ARG A 291 17.78 10.72 0.38
N PRO A 292 18.87 9.96 0.58
CA PRO A 292 19.66 10.02 1.82
C PRO A 292 20.26 11.40 2.08
#